data_AF-A0AAD5PCN6-F1
#
_entry.id   AF-A0AAD5PCN6-F1
#
_cell.length_a   1.000
_cell.length_b   1.000
_cell.length_c   1.000
_cell.angle_alpha   90.00
_cell.angle_beta   90.00
_cell.angle_gamma   90.00
#
_symmetry.space_group_name_H-M   'P 1'
#
loop_
_entity.id
_entity.type
_entity.pdbx_description
1 polymer ?
#
loop_
_entity_poly.entity_id
_entity_poly.type
_entity_poly.pdbx_seq_one_letter_code
_entity_poly.pdbx_strand_id
1 'polypeptide(L)' 'DEDDDPYNERIERTGCAQENEDLQLCFYDKKDWRLCQEEMKRFRQCFQENSS' A
#
# COMPACT_ATOMS: atom_id res chain seq x y z
N ASP A 1 -21.07 10.23 -8.17
CA ASP A 1 -20.27 9.32 -9.01
C ASP A 1 -18.86 9.31 -8.48
N GLU A 2 -18.68 8.76 -7.28
CA GLU A 2 -17.37 8.40 -6.77
C GLU A 2 -17.16 6.96 -7.21
N ASP A 3 -16.77 6.77 -8.48
CA ASP A 3 -16.23 5.47 -8.90
C ASP A 3 -15.02 5.23 -8.01
N ASP A 4 -15.07 4.17 -7.20
CA ASP A 4 -13.91 3.74 -6.43
C ASP A 4 -12.71 3.63 -7.39
N ASP A 5 -11.61 4.31 -7.05
CA ASP A 5 -10.41 4.30 -7.90
C ASP A 5 -10.07 2.82 -8.19
N PRO A 6 -9.99 2.41 -9.46
CA PRO A 6 -9.64 1.03 -9.82
C PRO A 6 -8.32 0.57 -9.18
N TYR A 7 -7.45 1.49 -8.76
CA TYR A 7 -6.28 1.23 -7.94
C TYR A 7 -6.64 0.80 -6.51
N ASN A 8 -7.53 1.53 -5.83
CA ASN A 8 -7.97 1.22 -4.47
C ASN A 8 -8.69 -0.13 -4.44
N GLU A 9 -9.60 -0.39 -5.38
CA GLU A 9 -10.28 -1.70 -5.47
C GLU A 9 -9.29 -2.86 -5.60
N ARG A 10 -8.20 -2.67 -6.36
CA ARG A 10 -7.18 -3.71 -6.53
C ARG A 10 -6.40 -3.94 -5.24
N ILE A 11 -6.07 -2.88 -4.51
CA ILE A 11 -5.38 -2.98 -3.23
C ILE A 11 -6.27 -3.67 -2.19
N GLU A 12 -7.55 -3.33 -2.11
CA GLU A 12 -8.48 -3.98 -1.18
C GLU A 12 -8.60 -5.49 -1.43
N ARG A 13 -8.66 -5.89 -2.71
CA ARG A 13 -8.71 -7.31 -3.10
C ARG A 13 -7.46 -8.10 -2.73
N THR A 14 -6.35 -7.44 -2.44
CA THR A 14 -5.09 -8.12 -2.05
C THR A 14 -5.04 -8.49 -0.59
N GLY A 15 -5.94 -7.98 0.26
CA GLY A 15 -5.83 -8.11 1.71
C GLY A 15 -4.73 -7.26 2.36
N CYS A 16 -4.01 -6.46 1.58
CA CYS A 16 -2.86 -5.64 2.02
C CYS A 16 -3.15 -4.14 2.04
N ALA A 17 -4.42 -3.77 2.26
CA ALA A 17 -4.85 -2.38 2.22
C ALA A 17 -4.22 -1.53 3.34
N GLN A 18 -4.06 -2.10 4.54
CA GLN A 18 -3.45 -1.39 5.67
C GLN A 18 -1.97 -1.09 5.41
N GLU A 19 -1.21 -2.06 4.91
CA GLU A 19 0.21 -1.86 4.60
C GLU A 19 0.40 -0.87 3.45
N ASN A 20 -0.53 -0.83 2.49
CA ASN A 20 -0.53 0.20 1.46
C ASN A 20 -0.83 1.58 2.05
N GLU A 21 -1.83 1.71 2.93
CA GLU A 21 -2.16 2.97 3.61
C GLU A 21 -0.96 3.49 4.42
N ASP A 22 -0.33 2.64 5.23
CA ASP A 22 0.86 2.98 6.01
C ASP A 22 2.00 3.52 5.11
N LEU A 23 2.20 2.86 3.96
CA LEU A 23 3.18 3.27 2.96
C LEU A 23 2.84 4.64 2.35
N GLN A 24 1.57 4.88 1.97
CA GLN A 24 1.11 6.17 1.46
C GLN A 24 1.23 7.28 2.51
N LEU A 25 0.90 7.00 3.77
CA LEU A 25 1.04 7.95 4.88
C LEU A 25 2.51 8.32 5.11
N CYS A 26 3.43 7.35 5.08
CA CYS A 26 4.86 7.65 5.19
C CYS A 26 5.35 8.56 4.06
N PHE A 27 4.95 8.30 2.81
CA PHE A 27 5.30 9.19 1.70
C PHE A 27 4.62 10.55 1.82
N TYR A 28 3.37 10.59 2.29
CA TYR A 28 2.67 11.84 2.50
C TYR A 28 3.41 12.73 3.51
N ASP A 29 3.92 12.17 4.60
CA ASP A 29 4.70 12.90 5.61
C ASP A 29 6.09 13.30 5.07
N LYS A 30 6.85 12.33 4.55
CA LYS A 30 8.27 12.53 4.23
C LYS A 30 8.52 13.10 2.83
N LYS A 31 7.57 12.94 1.93
CA LYS A 31 7.67 13.23 0.48
C LYS A 31 8.86 12.54 -0.20
N ASP A 32 9.36 11.44 0.38
CA ASP A 32 10.48 10.66 -0.15
C ASP A 32 10.34 9.16 0.19
N TRP A 33 10.07 8.36 -0.83
CA TRP A 33 9.93 6.90 -0.70
C TRP A 33 11.17 6.19 -0.16
N ARG A 34 12.37 6.77 -0.33
CA ARG A 34 13.62 6.18 0.17
C ARG A 34 13.69 6.20 1.69
N LEU A 35 12.87 7.02 2.35
CA LEU A 35 12.73 7.10 3.80
C LEU A 35 11.60 6.21 4.34
N CYS A 36 10.91 5.47 3.48
CA CYS A 36 9.77 4.59 3.79
C CYS A 36 10.08 3.12 3.49
N GLN A 37 11.33 2.70 3.69
CA GLN A 37 11.79 1.36 3.33
C GLN A 37 11.12 0.26 4.16
N GLU A 38 10.81 0.54 5.42
CA GLU A 38 10.16 -0.42 6.32
C GLU A 38 8.70 -0.66 5.91
N GLU A 39 7.96 0.40 5.62
CA GLU A 39 6.58 0.36 5.10
C GLU A 39 6.55 -0.35 3.75
N MET A 40 7.52 -0.06 2.87
CA MET A 40 7.64 -0.72 1.58
C MET A 40 7.92 -2.22 1.72
N LYS A 41 8.71 -2.62 2.72
CA LYS A 41 9.00 -4.03 3.01
C LYS A 41 7.75 -4.75 3.53
N ARG A 42 7.00 -4.14 4.45
CA ARG A 42 5.74 -4.69 4.98
C ARG A 42 4.72 -4.91 3.88
N PHE A 43 4.50 -3.89 3.03
CA PHE A 43 3.59 -4.00 1.90
C PHE A 43 4.00 -5.13 0.96
N ARG A 44 5.29 -5.25 0.62
CA ARG A 44 5.78 -6.34 -0.25
C ARG A 44 5.59 -7.72 0.38
N GLN A 45 5.83 -7.87 1.68
CA GLN A 45 5.64 -9.15 2.38
C GLN A 45 4.18 -9.57 2.34
N CYS A 46 3.26 -8.69 2.74
CA CYS A 46 1.83 -8.98 2.66
C CYS A 46 1.41 -9.33 1.23
N PHE A 47 1.86 -8.55 0.25
CA PHE A 47 1.48 -8.76 -1.15
C PHE A 47 1.97 -10.12 -1.66
N GLN A 48 3.18 -10.54 -1.30
CA GLN A 48 3.72 -11.86 -1.66
C GLN A 48 2.94 -13.00 -1.01
N GLU A 49 2.47 -12.84 0.23
CA GLU A 49 1.69 -13.84 0.95
C GLU A 49 0.28 -14.01 0.38
N ASN A 50 -0.32 -12.94 -0.14
CA ASN A 50 -1.71 -12.93 -0.61
C ASN A 50 -1.89 -13.00 -2.14
N SER A 51 -0.81 -12.93 -2.92
CA SER A 51 -0.87 -13.01 -4.40
C SER A 51 -0.93 -14.45 -4.96
N SER A 52 -1.48 -15.40 -4.20
CA SER A 52 -1.57 -16.82 -4.58
C SER A 52 -2.85 -17.16 -5.34
#